data_AF-A0A970AZE5-F1
#
_entry.id   AF-A0A970AZE5-F1
#
_cell.length_a   1.000
_cell.length_b   1.000
_cell.length_c   1.000
_cell.angle_alpha   90.00
_cell.angle_beta   90.00
_cell.angle_gamma   90.00
#
_symmetry.space_group_name_H-M   'P 1'
#
loop_
_entity.id
_entity.type
_entity.pdbx_description
1 polymer ?
#
loop_
_entity_poly.entity_id
_entity_poly.type
_entity_poly.pdbx_seq_one_letter_code
_entity_poly.pdbx_strand_id
1 'polypeptide(L)'
;MDIYGLSLVNVETWGFLWGGVSFAMIAGGMFVAKYGVGKNPLKSIMIVNVVSWISCIIFPIQASIILLIIGMVVWMFLMPIAESAEQTVIQNIVPQERQGRVFGFAQSIESSAMPVTAFLVGPLASSIFIPFMTTGKGVEYIGSWFGSGESRGIALVFITAGFVGVIVTVFAWTSKPYKT
;
A
#
# COMPACT_ATOMS: atom_id res chain seq x y z
N MET A 1 -2.79 -1.52 -9.54
CA MET A 1 -2.40 -0.13 -9.84
C MET A 1 -2.38 0.12 -11.34
N ASP A 2 -1.79 -0.78 -12.14
CA ASP A 2 -1.63 -0.57 -13.59
C ASP A 2 -2.94 -0.37 -14.35
N ILE A 3 -3.99 -1.13 -14.03
CA ILE A 3 -5.31 -0.95 -14.67
C ILE A 3 -5.86 0.48 -14.44
N TYR A 4 -5.67 1.02 -13.24
CA TYR A 4 -6.11 2.38 -12.90
C TYR A 4 -5.22 3.45 -13.54
N GLY A 5 -3.89 3.27 -13.51
CA GLY A 5 -2.94 4.18 -14.16
C GLY A 5 -3.10 4.25 -15.67
N LEU A 6 -3.23 3.10 -16.33
CA LEU A 6 -3.47 2.98 -17.77
C LEU A 6 -4.85 3.50 -18.19
N SER A 7 -5.82 3.58 -17.27
CA SER A 7 -7.08 4.27 -17.55
C SER A 7 -6.94 5.78 -17.66
N LEU A 8 -5.82 6.35 -17.17
CA LEU A 8 -5.56 7.79 -17.15
C LEU A 8 -4.52 8.23 -18.19
N VAL A 9 -3.57 7.37 -18.57
CA VAL A 9 -2.48 7.68 -19.51
C VAL A 9 -2.13 6.53 -20.44
N ASN A 10 -1.48 6.87 -21.55
CA ASN A 10 -0.92 5.90 -22.50
C ASN A 10 0.21 5.06 -21.86
N VAL A 11 0.42 3.85 -22.39
CA VAL A 11 1.37 2.85 -21.87
C VAL A 11 2.80 3.39 -21.81
N GLU A 12 3.23 4.13 -22.83
CA GLU A 12 4.57 4.73 -22.87
C GLU A 12 4.77 5.74 -21.73
N THR A 13 3.79 6.63 -21.53
CA THR A 13 3.81 7.60 -20.43
C THR A 13 3.79 6.90 -19.08
N TRP A 14 2.99 5.84 -18.94
CA TRP A 14 2.95 5.03 -17.71
C TRP A 14 4.31 4.38 -17.41
N GLY A 15 5.00 3.87 -18.42
CA GLY A 15 6.35 3.32 -18.28
C GLY A 15 7.38 4.38 -17.84
N PHE A 16 7.36 5.56 -18.46
CA PHE A 16 8.23 6.67 -18.05
C PHE A 16 7.95 7.14 -16.63
N LEU A 17 6.67 7.20 -16.22
CA LEU A 17 6.28 7.54 -14.86
C LEU A 17 6.81 6.50 -13.86
N TRP A 18 6.62 5.21 -14.13
CA TRP A 18 7.20 4.15 -13.29
C TRP A 18 8.72 4.26 -13.16
N GLY A 19 9.41 4.58 -14.26
CA GLY A 19 10.84 4.89 -14.24
C GLY A 19 11.16 6.04 -13.28
N GLY A 20 10.41 7.15 -13.36
CA GLY A 20 10.55 8.31 -12.47
C GLY A 20 10.27 7.99 -10.99
N VAL A 21 9.19 7.27 -10.70
CA VAL A 21 8.80 6.90 -9.34
C VAL A 21 9.85 5.95 -8.70
N SER A 22 10.54 5.11 -9.49
CA SER A 22 11.58 4.22 -8.96
C SER A 22 12.75 4.95 -8.27
N PHE A 23 13.03 6.21 -8.65
CA PHE A 23 14.02 7.04 -7.93
C PHE A 23 13.62 7.32 -6.48
N ALA A 24 12.32 7.35 -6.17
CA ALA A 24 11.83 7.49 -4.81
C ALA A 24 12.22 6.30 -3.93
N MET A 25 12.24 5.09 -4.51
CA MET A 25 12.70 3.88 -3.80
C MET A 25 14.21 3.95 -3.51
N ILE A 26 15.01 4.39 -4.46
CA ILE A 26 16.45 4.61 -4.25
C ILE A 26 16.67 5.66 -3.16
N ALA A 27 15.91 6.76 -3.17
CA ALA A 27 15.96 7.79 -2.14
C ALA A 27 15.55 7.26 -0.75
N GLY A 28 14.50 6.44 -0.67
CA GLY A 28 14.08 5.77 0.57
C GLY A 28 15.15 4.83 1.12
N GLY A 29 15.80 4.06 0.23
CA GLY A 29 16.94 3.20 0.58
C GLY A 29 18.14 3.98 1.11
N MET A 30 18.50 5.09 0.45
CA MET A 30 19.57 5.98 0.94
C MET A 30 19.21 6.63 2.30
N PHE A 31 17.94 7.00 2.48
CA PHE A 31 17.46 7.57 3.73
C PHE A 31 17.63 6.59 4.89
N VAL A 32 17.16 5.35 4.74
CA VAL A 32 17.29 4.35 5.80
C VAL A 32 18.74 3.90 6.01
N ALA A 33 19.56 3.85 4.97
CA ALA A 33 20.99 3.56 5.10
C ALA A 33 21.73 4.63 5.94
N LYS A 34 21.33 5.89 5.82
CA LYS A 34 21.97 7.01 6.55
C LYS A 34 21.44 7.18 7.98
N TYR A 35 20.13 7.09 8.16
CA TYR A 35 19.48 7.42 9.44
C TYR A 35 19.08 6.19 10.26
N GLY A 36 19.09 5.00 9.65
CA GLY A 36 18.55 3.78 10.23
C GLY A 36 17.03 3.87 10.46
N VAL A 37 16.50 2.87 11.17
CA VAL A 37 15.07 2.75 11.49
C VAL A 37 14.72 3.30 12.88
N GLY A 38 15.66 3.99 13.53
CA GLY A 38 15.49 4.60 14.85
C GLY A 38 15.56 3.62 16.03
N LYS A 39 15.36 4.16 17.25
CA LYS A 39 15.50 3.40 18.52
C LYS A 39 14.40 2.35 18.75
N ASN A 40 13.25 2.51 18.10
CA ASN A 40 12.13 1.58 18.22
C ASN A 40 11.66 1.16 16.82
N PRO A 41 12.29 0.14 16.22
CA PRO A 41 11.96 -0.35 14.88
C PRO A 41 10.49 -0.74 14.73
N LEU A 42 9.88 -1.29 15.79
CA LEU A 42 8.45 -1.63 15.82
C LEU A 42 7.55 -0.39 15.71
N LYS A 43 7.91 0.72 16.36
CA LYS A 43 7.17 1.97 16.20
C LYS A 43 7.33 2.54 14.79
N SER A 44 8.54 2.45 14.22
CA SER A 44 8.83 2.93 12.87
C SER A 44 8.02 2.19 11.81
N ILE A 45 7.99 0.84 11.83
CA ILE A 45 7.20 0.06 10.87
C ILE A 45 5.70 0.38 10.96
N MET A 46 5.17 0.58 12.18
CA MET A 46 3.76 0.94 12.36
C MET A 46 3.43 2.34 11.82
N ILE A 47 4.28 3.34 12.07
CA ILE A 47 4.09 4.69 11.53
C ILE A 47 4.14 4.65 10.00
N VAL A 48 5.14 3.98 9.44
CA VAL A 48 5.29 3.83 7.99
C VAL A 48 4.06 3.16 7.39
N ASN A 49 3.54 2.09 7.99
CA ASN A 49 2.31 1.44 7.53
C ASN A 49 1.10 2.37 7.57
N VAL A 50 0.90 3.12 8.65
CA VAL A 50 -0.22 4.09 8.73
C VAL A 50 -0.10 5.14 7.63
N VAL A 51 1.10 5.70 7.40
CA VAL A 51 1.30 6.69 6.34
C VAL A 51 1.07 6.07 4.95
N SER A 52 1.53 4.84 4.72
CA SER A 52 1.28 4.10 3.48
C SER A 52 -0.22 3.87 3.24
N TRP A 53 -0.98 3.47 4.26
CA TRP A 53 -2.42 3.28 4.13
C TRP A 53 -3.18 4.59 3.91
N ILE A 54 -2.78 5.67 4.60
CA ILE A 54 -3.34 7.00 4.37
C ILE A 54 -3.06 7.47 2.94
N SER A 55 -1.84 7.27 2.44
CA SER A 55 -1.49 7.54 1.04
C SER A 55 -2.41 6.77 0.09
N CYS A 56 -2.67 5.50 0.40
CA CYS A 56 -3.58 4.63 -0.36
C CYS A 56 -5.03 5.13 -0.39
N ILE A 57 -5.48 5.81 0.67
CA ILE A 57 -6.80 6.44 0.72
C ILE A 57 -6.82 7.74 -0.09
N ILE A 58 -5.76 8.55 -0.02
CA ILE A 58 -5.73 9.93 -0.58
C ILE A 58 -5.60 9.96 -2.10
N PHE A 59 -4.69 9.17 -2.69
CA PHE A 59 -4.44 9.25 -4.13
C PHE A 59 -5.64 8.89 -5.02
N PRO A 60 -6.54 7.94 -4.67
CA PRO A 60 -7.68 7.60 -5.50
C PRO A 60 -8.91 8.52 -5.30
N ILE A 61 -8.88 9.48 -4.36
CA ILE A 61 -10.01 10.37 -4.04
C ILE A 61 -10.50 11.14 -5.28
N GLN A 62 -9.58 11.59 -6.12
CA GLN A 62 -9.89 12.33 -7.32
C GLN A 62 -9.26 11.67 -8.54
N ALA A 63 -9.92 11.78 -9.69
CA ALA A 63 -9.39 11.34 -10.98
C ALA A 63 -8.24 12.26 -11.45
N SER A 64 -7.09 12.19 -10.79
CA SER A 64 -5.92 12.99 -11.11
C SER A 64 -4.67 12.14 -11.12
N ILE A 65 -3.93 12.22 -12.23
CA ILE A 65 -2.65 11.54 -12.37
C ILE A 65 -1.59 12.08 -11.42
N ILE A 66 -1.66 13.36 -11.07
CA ILE A 66 -0.72 13.99 -10.14
C ILE A 66 -0.88 13.39 -8.75
N LEU A 67 -2.13 13.23 -8.29
CA LEU A 67 -2.43 12.57 -7.02
C LEU A 67 -1.93 11.12 -7.01
N LEU A 68 -2.15 10.37 -8.10
CA LEU A 68 -1.65 9.01 -8.26
C LEU A 68 -0.11 8.94 -8.17
N ILE A 69 0.60 9.80 -8.90
CA ILE A 69 2.07 9.85 -8.89
C ILE A 69 2.59 10.18 -7.49
N ILE A 70 2.01 11.18 -6.83
CA ILE A 70 2.40 11.55 -5.45
C ILE A 70 2.21 10.35 -4.52
N GLY A 71 1.07 9.67 -4.60
CA GLY A 71 0.79 8.47 -3.80
C GLY A 71 1.81 7.36 -4.05
N MET A 72 2.15 7.11 -5.31
CA MET A 72 3.17 6.12 -5.70
C MET A 72 4.57 6.50 -5.23
N VAL A 73 4.95 7.77 -5.31
CA VAL A 73 6.25 8.27 -4.82
C VAL A 73 6.36 8.08 -3.32
N VAL A 74 5.32 8.45 -2.56
CA VAL A 74 5.27 8.24 -1.12
C VAL A 74 5.38 6.75 -0.80
N TRP A 75 4.61 5.91 -1.48
CA TRP A 75 4.63 4.46 -1.27
C TRP A 75 6.01 3.84 -1.59
N MET A 76 6.61 4.18 -2.74
CA MET A 76 7.93 3.67 -3.12
C MET A 76 9.05 4.19 -2.21
N PHE A 77 8.96 5.42 -1.71
CA PHE A 77 9.92 5.95 -0.73
C PHE A 77 9.82 5.26 0.62
N LEU A 78 8.61 4.93 1.07
CA LEU A 78 8.37 4.30 2.36
C LEU A 78 8.70 2.81 2.38
N MET A 79 8.62 2.12 1.23
CA MET A 79 8.83 0.67 1.14
C MET A 79 10.19 0.22 1.71
N PRO A 80 11.35 0.78 1.30
CA PRO A 80 12.65 0.40 1.88
C PRO A 80 12.76 0.63 3.39
N ILE A 81 12.06 1.64 3.92
CA ILE A 81 12.05 1.95 5.35
C ILE A 81 11.25 0.88 6.12
N ALA A 82 10.11 0.45 5.57
CA ALA A 82 9.30 -0.63 6.14
C ALA A 82 10.07 -1.96 6.16
N GLU A 83 10.64 -2.35 5.02
CA GLU A 83 11.45 -3.58 4.87
C GLU A 83 12.61 -3.62 5.86
N SER A 84 13.38 -2.52 5.94
CA SER A 84 14.51 -2.44 6.86
C SER A 84 14.06 -2.54 8.32
N ALA A 85 12.90 -1.95 8.66
CA ALA A 85 12.37 -1.99 10.02
C ALA A 85 11.91 -3.40 10.38
N GLU A 86 11.22 -4.09 9.46
CA GLU A 86 10.81 -5.48 9.63
C GLU A 86 12.00 -6.40 9.85
N GLN A 87 13.02 -6.31 8.98
CA GLN A 87 14.23 -7.09 9.11
C GLN A 87 14.94 -6.84 10.43
N THR A 88 15.02 -5.57 10.86
CA THR A 88 15.63 -5.19 12.14
C THR A 88 14.84 -5.75 13.33
N VAL A 89 13.50 -5.74 13.29
CA VAL A 89 12.65 -6.33 14.34
C VAL A 89 12.93 -7.83 14.45
N ILE A 90 12.91 -8.56 13.33
CA ILE A 90 13.16 -10.00 13.32
C ILE A 90 14.57 -10.31 13.83
N GLN A 91 15.58 -9.56 13.39
CA GLN A 91 16.97 -9.75 13.83
C GLN A 91 17.16 -9.50 15.33
N ASN A 92 16.44 -8.55 15.91
CA ASN A 92 16.53 -8.24 17.35
C ASN A 92 15.88 -9.30 18.25
N ILE A 93 14.82 -9.98 17.76
CA ILE A 93 14.07 -10.95 18.58
C ILE A 93 14.46 -12.41 18.32
N VAL A 94 15.03 -12.72 17.15
CA VAL A 94 15.36 -14.11 16.74
C VAL A 94 16.87 -14.37 16.83
N PRO A 95 17.30 -15.40 17.58
CA PRO A 95 18.70 -15.84 17.60
C PRO A 95 19.23 -16.16 16.20
N GLN A 96 20.50 -15.84 15.94
CA GLN A 96 21.11 -15.95 14.61
C GLN A 96 20.94 -17.33 13.96
N GLU A 97 21.04 -18.43 14.73
CA GLU A 97 20.91 -19.79 14.17
C GLU A 97 19.51 -20.08 13.59
N ARG A 98 18.48 -19.32 13.99
CA ARG A 98 17.10 -19.51 13.55
C ARG A 98 16.63 -18.46 12.55
N GLN A 99 17.42 -17.41 12.31
CA GLN A 99 17.03 -16.29 11.46
C GLN A 99 16.68 -16.75 10.04
N GLY A 100 17.51 -17.60 9.41
CA GLY A 100 17.24 -18.07 8.05
C GLY A 100 15.89 -18.79 7.90
N ARG A 101 15.47 -19.55 8.94
CA ARG A 101 14.17 -20.24 8.95
C ARG A 101 13.01 -19.26 9.14
N VAL A 102 13.17 -18.27 10.01
CA VAL A 102 12.14 -17.25 10.26
C VAL A 102 11.97 -16.34 9.06
N PHE A 103 13.07 -15.86 8.46
CA PHE A 103 13.03 -15.05 7.24
C PHE A 103 12.41 -15.82 6.07
N GLY A 104 12.80 -17.08 5.84
CA GLY A 104 12.19 -17.88 4.78
C GLY A 104 10.69 -18.09 4.96
N PHE A 105 10.24 -18.28 6.21
CA PHE A 105 8.82 -18.40 6.53
C PHE A 105 8.06 -17.07 6.32
N ALA A 106 8.63 -15.95 6.79
CA ALA A 106 8.06 -14.63 6.58
C ALA A 106 7.90 -14.32 5.08
N GLN A 107 8.94 -14.55 4.29
CA GLN A 107 8.90 -14.36 2.83
C GLN A 107 7.86 -15.25 2.14
N SER A 108 7.68 -16.48 2.62
CA SER A 108 6.67 -17.40 2.08
C SER A 108 5.25 -16.89 2.35
N ILE A 109 5.01 -16.32 3.53
CA ILE A 109 3.72 -15.68 3.87
C ILE A 109 3.50 -14.44 2.99
N GLU A 110 4.51 -13.59 2.88
CA GLU A 110 4.43 -12.35 2.12
C GLU A 110 4.16 -12.61 0.63
N SER A 111 4.91 -13.53 0.02
CA SER A 111 4.70 -13.93 -1.38
C SER A 111 3.35 -14.60 -1.62
N SER A 112 2.78 -15.27 -0.61
CA SER A 112 1.42 -15.83 -0.67
C SER A 112 0.34 -14.75 -0.59
N ALA A 113 0.63 -13.56 -0.04
CA ALA A 113 -0.36 -12.49 0.05
C ALA A 113 -0.78 -11.96 -1.33
N MET A 114 0.13 -11.92 -2.31
CA MET A 114 -0.16 -11.47 -3.67
C MET A 114 -1.27 -12.29 -4.37
N PRO A 115 -1.16 -13.62 -4.53
CA PRO A 115 -2.20 -14.41 -5.19
C PRO A 115 -3.52 -14.40 -4.41
N VAL A 116 -3.47 -14.42 -3.08
CA VAL A 116 -4.68 -14.31 -2.24
C VAL A 116 -5.39 -12.98 -2.49
N THR A 117 -4.63 -11.88 -2.51
CA THR A 117 -5.17 -10.55 -2.78
C THR A 117 -5.77 -10.48 -4.18
N ALA A 118 -5.08 -11.00 -5.20
CA ALA A 118 -5.60 -11.01 -6.57
C ALA A 118 -6.92 -11.80 -6.69
N PHE A 119 -6.99 -12.98 -6.05
CA PHE A 119 -8.16 -13.83 -6.06
C PHE A 119 -9.36 -13.23 -5.33
N LEU A 120 -9.13 -12.47 -4.26
CA LEU A 120 -10.19 -11.79 -3.53
C LEU A 120 -10.63 -10.49 -4.22
N VAL A 121 -9.67 -9.64 -4.57
CA VAL A 121 -9.94 -8.29 -5.07
C VAL A 121 -10.56 -8.31 -6.46
N GLY A 122 -10.12 -9.20 -7.36
CA GLY A 122 -10.65 -9.26 -8.74
C GLY A 122 -12.17 -9.46 -8.79
N PRO A 123 -12.71 -10.56 -8.23
CA PRO A 123 -14.14 -10.82 -8.20
C PRO A 123 -14.92 -9.78 -7.38
N LEU A 124 -14.39 -9.33 -6.24
CA LEU A 124 -15.07 -8.29 -5.43
C LEU A 124 -15.19 -6.98 -6.22
N ALA A 125 -14.14 -6.58 -6.93
CA ALA A 125 -14.14 -5.39 -7.75
C ALA A 125 -15.18 -5.48 -8.87
N SER A 126 -15.21 -6.59 -9.61
CA SER A 126 -16.11 -6.77 -10.75
C SER A 126 -17.59 -7.00 -10.39
N SER A 127 -17.87 -7.64 -9.25
CA SER A 127 -19.24 -7.96 -8.84
C SER A 127 -19.90 -6.89 -7.96
N ILE A 128 -19.12 -6.15 -7.17
CA ILE A 128 -19.65 -5.19 -6.19
C ILE A 128 -19.26 -3.76 -6.56
N PHE A 129 -17.95 -3.46 -6.61
CA PHE A 129 -17.48 -2.07 -6.67
C PHE A 129 -17.69 -1.41 -8.04
N ILE A 130 -17.44 -2.12 -9.14
CA ILE A 130 -17.64 -1.61 -10.50
C ILE A 130 -19.13 -1.37 -10.78
N PRO A 131 -20.06 -2.33 -10.50
CA PRO A 131 -21.50 -2.08 -10.66
C PRO A 131 -21.99 -0.91 -9.78
N PHE A 132 -21.51 -0.81 -8.54
CA PHE A 132 -21.89 0.25 -7.62
C PHE A 132 -21.58 1.67 -8.15
N MET A 133 -20.49 1.83 -8.90
CA MET A 133 -20.04 3.11 -9.48
C MET A 133 -20.40 3.33 -10.94
N THR A 134 -21.07 2.37 -11.59
CA THR A 134 -21.51 2.49 -12.99
C THR A 134 -23.02 2.64 -13.10
N THR A 135 -23.77 1.75 -12.45
CA THR A 135 -25.25 1.68 -12.55
C THR A 135 -25.95 1.70 -11.20
N GLY A 136 -25.20 1.53 -10.10
CA GLY A 136 -25.73 1.50 -8.75
C GLY A 136 -25.86 2.88 -8.08
N LYS A 137 -26.32 2.84 -6.83
CA LYS A 137 -26.55 4.02 -5.98
C LYS A 137 -25.28 4.84 -5.66
N GLY A 138 -24.09 4.29 -5.90
CA GLY A 138 -22.83 5.03 -5.72
C GLY A 138 -22.75 6.24 -6.64
N VAL A 139 -23.27 6.14 -7.86
CA VAL A 139 -23.33 7.26 -8.80
C VAL A 139 -24.22 8.39 -8.26
N GLU A 140 -25.35 8.04 -7.64
CA GLU A 140 -26.29 9.02 -7.08
C GLU A 140 -25.77 9.68 -5.79
N TYR A 141 -25.14 8.91 -4.89
CA TYR A 141 -24.70 9.44 -3.59
C TYR A 141 -23.34 10.15 -3.62
N ILE A 142 -22.37 9.59 -4.34
CA ILE A 142 -20.98 10.07 -4.33
C ILE A 142 -20.46 10.45 -5.72
N GLY A 143 -21.17 10.09 -6.80
CA GLY A 143 -20.73 10.31 -8.17
C GLY A 143 -20.55 11.79 -8.55
N SER A 144 -21.25 12.72 -7.88
CA SER A 144 -21.16 14.16 -8.15
C SER A 144 -19.77 14.77 -7.89
N TRP A 145 -19.04 14.25 -6.90
CA TRP A 145 -17.70 14.75 -6.53
C TRP A 145 -16.60 13.71 -6.71
N PHE A 146 -16.92 12.42 -6.55
CA PHE A 146 -15.97 11.31 -6.69
C PHE A 146 -15.84 10.82 -8.15
N GLY A 147 -16.83 11.13 -8.99
CA GLY A 147 -16.95 10.65 -10.37
C GLY A 147 -17.64 9.30 -10.48
N SER A 148 -17.93 8.88 -11.71
CA SER A 148 -18.57 7.59 -12.05
C SER A 148 -17.75 6.80 -13.05
N GLY A 149 -18.00 5.49 -13.15
CA GLY A 149 -17.38 4.59 -14.12
C GLY A 149 -16.49 3.50 -13.50
N GLU A 150 -15.97 2.63 -14.35
CA GLU A 150 -15.20 1.44 -13.97
C GLU A 150 -13.93 1.80 -13.18
N SER A 151 -13.19 2.81 -13.64
CA SER A 151 -11.97 3.29 -12.95
C SER A 151 -12.25 3.80 -11.54
N ARG A 152 -13.45 4.34 -11.28
CA ARG A 152 -13.88 4.81 -9.96
C ARG A 152 -14.29 3.65 -9.05
N GLY A 153 -14.83 2.56 -9.61
CA GLY A 153 -15.04 1.31 -8.87
C GLY A 153 -13.73 0.75 -8.33
N ILE A 154 -12.68 0.73 -9.15
CA ILE A 154 -11.33 0.33 -8.72
C ILE A 154 -10.76 1.30 -7.66
N ALA A 155 -10.98 2.61 -7.82
CA ALA A 155 -10.59 3.60 -6.83
C ALA A 155 -11.23 3.35 -5.45
N LEU A 156 -12.51 2.97 -5.40
CA LEU A 156 -13.18 2.59 -4.15
C LEU A 156 -12.57 1.35 -3.48
N VAL A 157 -12.09 0.38 -4.25
CA VAL A 157 -11.39 -0.78 -3.69
C VAL A 157 -10.13 -0.33 -2.95
N PHE A 158 -9.34 0.59 -3.53
CA PHE A 158 -8.16 1.13 -2.85
C PHE A 158 -8.53 1.89 -1.57
N ILE A 159 -9.57 2.72 -1.61
CA ILE A 159 -10.02 3.48 -0.44
C ILE A 159 -10.48 2.55 0.67
N THR A 160 -11.33 1.58 0.35
CA THR A 160 -11.86 0.62 1.34
C THR A 160 -10.75 -0.26 1.92
N ALA A 161 -9.84 -0.77 1.08
CA ALA A 161 -8.66 -1.51 1.55
C ALA A 161 -7.76 -0.63 2.44
N GLY A 162 -7.58 0.64 2.07
CA GLY A 162 -6.83 1.62 2.86
C GLY A 162 -7.44 1.85 4.24
N PHE A 163 -8.75 2.03 4.33
CA PHE A 163 -9.45 2.15 5.61
C PHE A 163 -9.30 0.91 6.47
N VAL A 164 -9.49 -0.29 5.90
CA VAL A 164 -9.28 -1.56 6.61
C VAL A 164 -7.83 -1.66 7.09
N GLY A 165 -6.86 -1.30 6.25
CA GLY A 165 -5.44 -1.30 6.59
C GLY A 165 -5.10 -0.35 7.74
N VAL A 166 -5.62 0.88 7.74
CA VAL A 166 -5.46 1.81 8.87
C VAL A 166 -6.06 1.21 10.14
N ILE A 167 -7.29 0.70 10.08
CA ILE A 167 -7.98 0.11 11.23
C ILE A 167 -7.17 -1.05 11.80
N VAL A 168 -6.75 -2.01 10.97
CA VAL A 168 -5.94 -3.16 11.38
C VAL A 168 -4.61 -2.70 11.99
N THR A 169 -3.95 -1.71 11.39
CA THR A 169 -2.67 -1.19 11.91
C THR A 169 -2.84 -0.50 13.27
N VAL A 170 -3.90 0.29 13.44
CA VAL A 170 -4.23 0.94 14.71
C VAL A 170 -4.62 -0.08 15.78
N PHE A 171 -5.36 -1.13 15.41
CA PHE A 171 -5.63 -2.24 16.32
C PHE A 171 -4.35 -2.99 16.71
N ALA A 172 -3.41 -3.16 15.78
CA ALA A 172 -2.13 -3.79 16.05
C ALA A 172 -1.31 -3.00 17.10
N TRP A 173 -1.42 -1.66 17.15
CA TRP A 173 -0.82 -0.86 18.24
C TRP A 173 -1.36 -1.19 19.63
N THR A 174 -2.58 -1.73 19.74
CA THR A 174 -3.15 -2.12 21.04
C THR A 174 -2.70 -3.51 21.50
N SER A 175 -2.03 -4.26 20.63
CA SER A 175 -1.59 -5.64 20.87
C SER A 175 -0.48 -5.73 21.91
N LYS A 176 -0.41 -6.87 22.60
CA LYS A 176 0.56 -7.12 23.70
C LYS A 176 2.03 -6.81 23.32
N PRO A 177 2.54 -7.15 22.13
CA PRO A 177 3.92 -6.84 21.73
C PRO A 177 4.27 -5.34 21.71
N TYR A 178 3.29 -4.43 21.67
CA TYR A 178 3.52 -2.98 21.73
C TYR A 178 3.47 -2.42 23.16
N LYS A 179 2.90 -3.20 24.11
CA LYS A 179 2.70 -2.78 25.51
C LYS A 179 3.79 -3.27 26.48
N THR A 180 4.56 -4.28 26.08
CA THR A 180 5.75 -4.80 26.79
C THR A 180 7.02 -4.24 26.18
#